data_AF-A0A177HLB4-F1
#
_entry.id   AF-A0A177HLB4-F1
#
_cell.length_a   1.000
_cell.length_b   1.000
_cell.length_c   1.000
_cell.angle_alpha   90.00
_cell.angle_beta   90.00
_cell.angle_gamma   90.00
#
_symmetry.space_group_name_H-M   'P 1'
#
loop_
_entity.id
_entity.type
_entity.pdbx_description
1 polymer ?
#
loop_
_entity_poly.entity_id
_entity_poly.type
_entity_poly.pdbx_seq_one_letter_code
_entity_poly.pdbx_strand_id
1 'polypeptide(L)'
;METSSDGAAAAAPSAVAAAPPASLSPSRAGDFMQCPLLYRFRVIDRLPEKPSEAATRGTLVHAVLERLFDAPAAERTAPRAKSLIPGQWERLRQAKPELADLFAEADEEAAGERLARWLTEAEALVERWFSLEDPTRLEPAERELFVEASLDSGLKLRGIIDRVDVAPTGEVRIVDYKTGKAPRPEYAEGALFQMKFYALVVWRLKGIVPRRLQLVYLGSGDVLTYDPVMADLERVERKLLALWDAIRLATETGDWRPRPTKLCGWCDHQAHCPEFGGTPPPYPLPIGTRASGGDRLPVDPVGPVGDEVPVATAGSAGAAAAGDPPPARTTPAAGDPLPARTAAATGHPPAARTPQVAGPPPQAGAAQAAPSHHPPSAAPGADSNQPPSRAPEEGGAAQGRMGPD
;
A
#
# COMPACT_ATOMS: atom_id res chain seq x y z
N MET A 1 27.00 32.64 -46.43
CA MET A 1 26.91 32.02 -45.09
C MET A 1 25.48 31.53 -44.94
N GLU A 2 25.22 30.33 -45.43
CA GLU A 2 24.00 29.58 -45.18
C GLU A 2 24.23 28.81 -43.88
N THR A 3 23.40 29.04 -42.86
CA THR A 3 23.42 28.24 -41.63
C THR A 3 22.19 27.35 -41.63
N SER A 4 22.43 26.08 -41.95
CA SER A 4 21.52 24.95 -41.81
C SER A 4 21.00 24.83 -40.37
N SER A 5 19.68 24.71 -40.24
CA SER A 5 19.00 24.36 -39.00
C SER A 5 18.82 22.85 -38.95
N ASP A 6 19.73 22.15 -38.28
CA ASP A 6 19.55 20.73 -37.95
C ASP A 6 18.56 20.59 -36.78
N GLY A 7 17.35 20.16 -37.12
CA GLY A 7 16.34 19.73 -36.16
C GLY A 7 16.74 18.41 -35.52
N ALA A 8 17.24 18.46 -34.28
CA ALA A 8 17.44 17.28 -33.46
C ALA A 8 16.08 16.67 -33.10
N ALA A 9 15.70 15.62 -33.83
CA ALA A 9 14.56 14.78 -33.50
C ALA A 9 14.80 14.12 -32.13
N ALA A 10 13.94 14.46 -31.16
CA ALA A 10 13.93 13.82 -29.85
C ALA A 10 13.63 12.32 -30.02
N ALA A 11 14.61 11.49 -29.65
CA ALA A 11 14.47 10.04 -29.65
C ALA A 11 13.41 9.62 -28.62
N ALA A 12 12.41 8.87 -29.08
CA ALA A 12 11.40 8.25 -28.23
C ALA A 12 12.05 7.29 -27.20
N PRO A 13 11.50 7.16 -25.98
CA PRO A 13 12.04 6.27 -24.98
C PRO A 13 11.98 4.81 -25.47
N SER A 14 13.13 4.12 -25.38
CA SER A 14 13.30 2.71 -25.73
C SER A 14 12.31 1.83 -24.97
N ALA A 15 11.48 1.08 -25.71
CA ALA A 15 10.52 0.14 -25.13
C ALA A 15 11.29 -0.96 -24.37
N VAL A 16 11.13 -1.02 -23.05
CA VAL A 16 11.62 -2.14 -22.24
C VAL A 16 10.98 -3.42 -22.78
N ALA A 17 11.80 -4.35 -23.27
CA ALA A 17 11.32 -5.62 -23.81
C ALA A 17 10.45 -6.33 -22.77
N ALA A 18 9.26 -6.79 -23.19
CA ALA A 18 8.38 -7.55 -22.32
C ALA A 18 9.10 -8.80 -21.81
N ALA A 19 8.95 -9.10 -20.52
CA ALA A 19 9.56 -10.26 -19.88
C ALA A 19 8.48 -11.10 -19.18
N PRO A 20 8.63 -12.44 -19.15
CA PRO A 20 7.76 -13.30 -18.34
C PRO A 20 7.73 -12.84 -16.88
N PRO A 21 6.59 -12.99 -16.17
CA PRO A 21 6.53 -12.68 -14.76
C PRO A 21 7.52 -13.56 -13.98
N ALA A 22 8.29 -12.95 -13.08
CA ALA A 22 9.28 -13.63 -12.23
C ALA A 22 8.85 -13.73 -10.77
N SER A 23 7.72 -13.10 -10.41
CA SER A 23 7.23 -13.05 -9.03
C SER A 23 5.73 -12.80 -8.97
N LEU A 24 5.14 -13.24 -7.86
CA LEU A 24 3.73 -13.07 -7.55
C LEU A 24 3.58 -12.13 -6.34
N SER A 25 2.62 -11.22 -6.43
CA SER A 25 2.18 -10.37 -5.31
C SER A 25 0.70 -10.62 -5.02
N PRO A 26 0.16 -10.19 -3.87
CA PRO A 26 -1.25 -10.39 -3.57
C PRO A 26 -2.17 -9.77 -4.63
N SER A 27 -1.87 -8.55 -5.08
CA SER A 27 -2.64 -7.86 -6.13
C SER A 27 -2.62 -8.63 -7.45
N ARG A 28 -1.44 -9.09 -7.89
CA ARG A 28 -1.27 -9.89 -9.12
C ARG A 28 -1.99 -11.23 -9.03
N ALA A 29 -1.92 -11.89 -7.89
CA ALA A 29 -2.68 -13.11 -7.65
C ALA A 29 -4.19 -12.84 -7.75
N GLY A 30 -4.65 -11.74 -7.15
CA GLY A 30 -6.02 -11.25 -7.26
C GLY A 30 -6.46 -11.00 -8.70
N ASP A 31 -5.66 -10.27 -9.49
CA ASP A 31 -5.94 -9.98 -10.90
C ASP A 31 -6.15 -11.26 -11.71
N PHE A 32 -5.26 -12.26 -11.58
CA PHE A 32 -5.39 -13.51 -12.33
C PHE A 32 -6.61 -14.34 -11.87
N MET A 33 -6.84 -14.43 -10.55
CA MET A 33 -8.01 -15.11 -10.01
C MET A 33 -9.32 -14.44 -10.44
N GLN A 34 -9.33 -13.11 -10.60
CA GLN A 34 -10.47 -12.36 -11.11
C GLN A 34 -10.66 -12.59 -12.60
N CYS A 35 -9.61 -12.38 -13.40
CA CYS A 35 -9.64 -12.53 -14.85
C CYS A 35 -8.20 -12.69 -15.40
N PRO A 36 -7.85 -13.85 -16.01
CA PRO A 36 -6.54 -14.03 -16.62
C PRO A 36 -6.19 -12.95 -17.66
N LEU A 37 -7.16 -12.50 -18.45
CA LEU A 37 -6.93 -11.42 -19.41
C LEU A 37 -6.61 -10.07 -18.74
N LEU A 38 -7.22 -9.77 -17.58
CA LEU A 38 -6.87 -8.58 -16.79
C LEU A 38 -5.42 -8.65 -16.31
N TYR A 39 -5.02 -9.80 -15.77
CA TYR A 39 -3.62 -10.04 -15.37
C TYR A 39 -2.67 -9.78 -16.53
N ARG A 40 -2.97 -10.31 -17.72
CA ARG A 40 -2.16 -10.08 -18.92
C ARG A 40 -2.03 -8.59 -19.22
N PHE A 41 -3.14 -7.86 -19.28
CA PHE A 41 -3.15 -6.43 -19.59
C PHE A 41 -2.30 -5.60 -18.61
N ARG A 42 -2.40 -5.88 -17.31
CA ARG A 42 -1.70 -5.11 -16.28
C ARG A 42 -0.24 -5.52 -16.10
N VAL A 43 0.05 -6.82 -16.15
CA VAL A 43 1.36 -7.36 -15.75
C VAL A 43 2.29 -7.58 -16.95
N ILE A 44 1.74 -8.06 -18.07
CA ILE A 44 2.52 -8.42 -19.26
C ILE A 44 2.51 -7.28 -20.26
N ASP A 45 1.33 -6.88 -20.72
CA ASP A 45 1.19 -5.82 -21.73
C ASP A 45 1.44 -4.43 -21.12
N ARG A 46 1.23 -4.29 -19.80
CA ARG A 46 1.38 -3.04 -19.02
C ARG A 46 0.62 -1.88 -19.65
N LEU A 47 -0.63 -2.14 -20.04
CA LEU A 47 -1.51 -1.12 -20.58
C LEU A 47 -1.70 0.00 -19.54
N PRO A 48 -1.70 1.27 -19.96
CA PRO A 48 -1.92 2.38 -19.04
C PRO A 48 -3.32 2.27 -18.42
N GLU A 49 -3.39 2.52 -17.12
CA GLU A 49 -4.64 2.64 -16.36
C GLU A 49 -4.82 4.11 -15.98
N LYS A 50 -6.05 4.61 -16.06
CA LYS A 50 -6.32 5.97 -15.61
C LYS A 50 -6.31 6.00 -14.09
N PRO A 51 -5.60 6.93 -13.44
CA PRO A 51 -5.72 7.10 -12.00
C PRO A 51 -7.18 7.34 -11.64
N SER A 52 -7.70 6.63 -10.65
CA SER A 52 -9.03 6.88 -10.11
C SER A 52 -8.94 7.68 -8.82
N GLU A 53 -9.92 8.55 -8.58
CA GLU A 53 -10.01 9.33 -7.34
C GLU A 53 -9.94 8.45 -6.09
N ALA A 54 -10.59 7.29 -6.11
CA ALA A 54 -10.61 6.36 -4.98
C ALA A 54 -9.24 5.74 -4.71
N ALA A 55 -8.53 5.27 -5.75
CA ALA A 55 -7.19 4.68 -5.61
C ALA A 55 -6.15 5.73 -5.17
N THR A 56 -6.21 6.93 -5.76
CA THR A 56 -5.36 8.06 -5.37
C THR A 56 -5.58 8.44 -3.92
N ARG A 57 -6.84 8.41 -3.44
CA ARG A 57 -7.17 8.73 -2.05
C ARG A 57 -6.63 7.68 -1.09
N GLY A 58 -6.74 6.41 -1.46
CA GLY A 58 -6.08 5.30 -0.76
C GLY A 58 -4.60 5.57 -0.55
N THR A 59 -3.89 5.87 -1.64
CA THR A 59 -2.45 6.17 -1.61
C THR A 59 -2.13 7.34 -0.70
N LEU A 60 -2.89 8.44 -0.80
CA LEU A 60 -2.69 9.63 0.04
C LEU A 60 -2.91 9.32 1.53
N VAL A 61 -3.99 8.60 1.86
CA VAL A 61 -4.30 8.24 3.26
C VAL A 61 -3.22 7.33 3.84
N HIS A 62 -2.72 6.34 3.08
CA HIS A 62 -1.63 5.47 3.54
C HIS A 62 -0.36 6.29 3.82
N ALA A 63 0.04 7.17 2.90
CA ALA A 63 1.22 8.02 3.08
C ALA A 63 1.11 8.95 4.31
N VAL A 64 -0.10 9.44 4.62
CA VAL A 64 -0.34 10.25 5.82
C VAL A 64 -0.22 9.41 7.10
N LEU A 65 -0.86 8.24 7.13
CA LEU A 65 -0.79 7.34 8.28
C LEU A 65 0.62 6.81 8.51
N GLU A 66 1.35 6.50 7.44
CA GLU A 66 2.77 6.21 7.51
C GLU A 66 3.50 7.39 8.13
N ARG A 67 3.50 8.57 7.49
CA ARG A 67 4.27 9.75 7.91
C ARG A 67 3.98 10.20 9.34
N LEU A 68 2.76 9.98 9.84
CA LEU A 68 2.38 10.34 11.21
C LEU A 68 3.29 9.69 12.26
N PHE A 69 3.72 8.45 12.04
CA PHE A 69 4.57 7.72 12.99
C PHE A 69 6.01 8.24 13.08
N ASP A 70 6.42 9.17 12.19
CA ASP A 70 7.70 9.88 12.33
C ASP A 70 7.70 10.88 13.50
N ALA A 71 6.51 11.30 13.95
CA ALA A 71 6.37 12.16 15.12
C ALA A 71 6.48 11.34 16.43
N PRO A 72 6.96 11.95 17.53
CA PRO A 72 6.91 11.34 18.86
C PRO A 72 5.49 10.91 19.22
N ALA A 73 5.35 9.81 19.96
CA ALA A 73 4.05 9.22 20.31
C ALA A 73 3.02 10.24 20.83
N ALA A 74 3.42 11.11 21.75
CA ALA A 74 2.54 12.12 22.36
C ALA A 74 2.02 13.19 21.35
N GLU A 75 2.68 13.35 20.21
CA GLU A 75 2.30 14.33 19.18
C GLU A 75 1.41 13.73 18.10
N ARG A 76 1.23 12.40 18.06
CA ARG A 76 0.44 11.68 17.06
C ARG A 76 -1.05 11.89 17.30
N THR A 77 -1.55 13.04 16.87
CA THR A 77 -2.95 13.48 17.08
C THR A 77 -3.68 13.64 15.74
N ALA A 78 -5.02 13.58 15.78
CA ALA A 78 -5.85 13.77 14.58
C ALA A 78 -5.59 15.12 13.88
N PRO A 79 -5.50 16.27 14.60
CA PRO A 79 -5.14 17.54 13.96
C PRO A 79 -3.77 17.49 13.27
N ARG A 80 -2.77 16.86 13.88
CA ARG A 80 -1.44 16.72 13.26
C ARG A 80 -1.51 15.84 12.01
N ALA A 81 -2.21 14.71 12.07
CA ALA A 81 -2.36 13.83 10.90
C ALA A 81 -3.04 14.54 9.73
N LYS A 82 -4.13 15.29 9.99
CA LYS A 82 -4.79 16.13 8.96
C LYS A 82 -3.84 17.16 8.37
N SER A 83 -3.01 17.82 9.19
CA SER A 83 -2.05 18.81 8.71
C SER A 83 -0.98 18.25 7.74
N LEU A 84 -0.79 16.92 7.71
CA LEU A 84 0.15 16.28 6.77
C LEU A 84 -0.44 16.14 5.36
N ILE A 85 -1.76 16.18 5.20
CA ILE A 85 -2.44 15.90 3.92
C ILE A 85 -1.97 16.81 2.78
N PRO A 86 -1.93 18.15 2.91
CA PRO A 86 -1.50 19.02 1.82
C PRO A 86 -0.06 18.69 1.35
N GLY A 87 0.84 18.44 2.31
CA GLY A 87 2.24 18.08 1.99
C GLY A 87 2.38 16.72 1.34
N GLN A 88 1.61 15.70 1.77
CA GLN A 88 1.61 14.38 1.14
C GLN A 88 0.95 14.40 -0.24
N TRP A 89 -0.09 15.22 -0.42
CA TRP A 89 -0.74 15.40 -1.71
C TRP A 89 0.22 15.99 -2.74
N GLU A 90 0.96 17.04 -2.36
CA GLU A 90 1.95 17.65 -3.25
C GLU A 90 3.08 16.68 -3.62
N ARG A 91 3.59 15.90 -2.65
CA ARG A 91 4.56 14.82 -2.93
C ARG A 91 4.02 13.78 -3.90
N LEU A 92 2.76 13.38 -3.73
CA LEU A 92 2.12 12.40 -4.59
C LEU A 92 1.97 12.92 -6.03
N ARG A 93 1.60 14.20 -6.21
CA ARG A 93 1.55 14.85 -7.53
C ARG A 93 2.91 14.96 -8.19
N GLN A 94 3.96 15.27 -7.43
CA GLN A 94 5.33 15.31 -7.95
C GLN A 94 5.81 13.94 -8.41
N ALA A 95 5.45 12.88 -7.66
CA ALA A 95 5.80 11.51 -8.02
C ALA A 95 4.98 10.96 -9.20
N LYS A 96 3.76 11.48 -9.41
CA LYS A 96 2.81 11.05 -10.44
C LYS A 96 2.18 12.26 -11.14
N PRO A 97 2.87 12.87 -12.11
CA PRO A 97 2.39 14.06 -12.81
C PRO A 97 1.03 13.87 -13.48
N GLU A 98 0.69 12.64 -13.89
CA GLU A 98 -0.61 12.27 -14.47
C GLU A 98 -1.81 12.53 -13.53
N LEU A 99 -1.57 12.72 -12.23
CA LEU A 99 -2.62 13.11 -11.27
C LEU A 99 -3.09 14.56 -11.44
N ALA A 100 -2.36 15.39 -12.19
CA ALA A 100 -2.79 16.76 -12.50
C ALA A 100 -4.13 16.78 -13.24
N ASP A 101 -4.36 15.79 -14.10
CA ASP A 101 -5.58 15.71 -14.91
C ASP A 101 -6.76 15.10 -14.16
N LEU A 102 -6.55 14.56 -12.95
CA LEU A 102 -7.57 13.83 -12.19
C LEU A 102 -8.76 14.73 -11.77
N PHE A 103 -8.45 16.00 -11.49
CA PHE A 103 -9.40 17.03 -11.07
C PHE A 103 -9.55 18.15 -12.10
N ALA A 104 -9.05 17.95 -13.32
CA ALA A 104 -9.17 18.95 -14.37
C ALA A 104 -10.64 19.11 -14.78
N GLU A 105 -11.11 20.36 -14.73
CA GLU A 105 -12.42 20.79 -15.23
C GLU A 105 -12.20 21.97 -16.18
N ALA A 106 -13.20 22.30 -16.99
CA ALA A 106 -13.12 23.48 -17.86
C ALA A 106 -13.10 24.81 -17.07
N ASP A 107 -13.61 24.79 -15.85
CA ASP A 107 -13.65 25.90 -14.90
C ASP A 107 -12.68 25.64 -13.75
N GLU A 108 -11.72 26.54 -13.54
CA GLU A 108 -10.69 26.43 -12.51
C GLU A 108 -11.28 26.48 -11.09
N GLU A 109 -12.37 27.24 -10.88
CA GLU A 109 -13.02 27.32 -9.57
C GLU A 109 -13.69 25.98 -9.22
N ALA A 110 -14.43 25.41 -10.17
CA ALA A 110 -15.05 24.10 -10.02
C ALA A 110 -14.03 22.96 -9.80
N ALA A 111 -12.89 23.01 -10.50
CA ALA A 111 -11.77 22.08 -10.28
C ALA A 111 -11.24 22.19 -8.83
N GLY A 112 -11.05 23.43 -8.35
CA GLY A 112 -10.63 23.72 -6.99
C GLY A 112 -11.60 23.19 -5.93
N GLU A 113 -12.91 23.41 -6.10
CA GLU A 113 -13.94 22.91 -5.20
C GLU A 113 -14.00 21.37 -5.16
N ARG A 114 -13.86 20.71 -6.31
CA ARG A 114 -13.84 19.24 -6.39
C ARG A 114 -12.61 18.66 -5.69
N LEU A 115 -11.43 19.24 -5.89
CA LEU A 115 -10.23 18.86 -5.16
C LEU A 115 -10.38 19.08 -3.65
N ALA A 116 -10.91 20.23 -3.23
CA ALA A 116 -11.13 20.54 -1.82
C ALA A 116 -12.07 19.53 -1.13
N ARG A 117 -13.17 19.16 -1.80
CA ARG A 117 -14.09 18.10 -1.31
C ARG A 117 -13.37 16.76 -1.19
N TRP A 118 -12.60 16.38 -2.20
CA TRP A 118 -11.86 15.11 -2.19
C TRP A 118 -10.80 15.06 -1.08
N LEU A 119 -10.08 16.17 -0.80
CA LEU A 119 -9.15 16.28 0.32
C LEU A 119 -9.87 16.19 1.66
N THR A 120 -11.05 16.81 1.79
CA THR A 120 -11.89 16.71 2.99
C THR A 120 -12.33 15.26 3.24
N GLU A 121 -12.64 14.50 2.18
CA GLU A 121 -12.93 13.07 2.30
C GLU A 121 -11.72 12.26 2.78
N ALA A 122 -10.50 12.62 2.35
CA ALA A 122 -9.27 12.00 2.86
C ALA A 122 -9.04 12.33 4.35
N GLU A 123 -9.26 13.59 4.76
CA GLU A 123 -9.21 14.02 6.16
C GLU A 123 -10.14 13.21 7.04
N ALA A 124 -11.38 12.98 6.58
CA ALA A 124 -12.37 12.19 7.32
C ALA A 124 -11.95 10.73 7.52
N LEU A 125 -11.26 10.13 6.54
CA LEU A 125 -10.72 8.77 6.65
C LEU A 125 -9.57 8.70 7.66
N VAL A 126 -8.64 9.66 7.59
CA VAL A 126 -7.50 9.77 8.53
C VAL A 126 -8.01 10.00 9.95
N GLU A 127 -8.98 10.90 10.14
CA GLU A 127 -9.58 11.15 11.45
C GLU A 127 -10.27 9.92 12.02
N ARG A 128 -10.99 9.17 11.18
CA ARG A 128 -11.69 7.96 11.62
C ARG A 128 -10.74 6.92 12.21
N TRP A 129 -9.51 6.82 11.70
CA TRP A 129 -8.53 5.89 12.26
C TRP A 129 -8.29 6.08 13.76
N PHE A 130 -8.34 7.32 14.27
CA PHE A 130 -8.17 7.62 15.69
C PHE A 130 -9.32 7.10 16.58
N SER A 131 -10.45 6.70 15.98
CA SER A 131 -11.51 5.99 16.70
C SER A 131 -11.28 4.48 16.79
N LEU A 132 -10.35 3.95 15.99
CA LEU A 132 -10.07 2.52 15.86
C LEU A 132 -8.81 2.12 16.63
N GLU A 133 -7.80 2.98 16.62
CA GLU A 133 -6.53 2.76 17.29
C GLU A 133 -6.03 4.04 17.97
N ASP A 134 -5.29 3.86 19.06
CA ASP A 134 -4.58 4.94 19.75
C ASP A 134 -3.09 4.93 19.34
N PRO A 135 -2.66 5.84 18.44
CA PRO A 135 -1.28 5.86 17.95
C PRO A 135 -0.24 6.28 18.98
N THR A 136 -0.66 6.85 20.11
CA THR A 136 0.25 7.20 21.20
C THR A 136 0.74 5.96 21.95
N ARG A 137 0.08 4.81 21.73
CA ARG A 137 0.39 3.51 22.35
C ARG A 137 1.02 2.51 21.39
N LEU A 138 1.30 2.93 20.15
CA LEU A 138 1.82 2.08 19.10
C LEU A 138 3.22 2.57 18.71
N GLU A 139 4.17 1.65 18.66
CA GLU A 139 5.48 1.86 18.02
C GLU A 139 5.66 0.74 16.99
N PRO A 140 5.27 0.97 15.72
CA PRO A 140 5.45 -0.02 14.67
C PRO A 140 6.93 -0.38 14.51
N ALA A 141 7.20 -1.68 14.38
CA ALA A 141 8.56 -2.14 14.10
C ALA A 141 8.99 -1.79 12.67
N GLU A 142 8.04 -1.86 11.73
CA GLU A 142 8.24 -1.52 10.32
C GLU A 142 6.98 -0.86 9.75
N ARG A 143 7.15 0.04 8.78
CA ARG A 143 6.07 0.67 7.99
C ARG A 143 6.44 0.59 6.51
N GLU A 144 5.45 0.39 5.64
CA GLU A 144 5.65 0.20 4.20
C GLU A 144 6.76 -0.82 3.89
N LEU A 145 6.75 -1.93 4.64
CA LEU A 145 7.81 -2.93 4.60
C LEU A 145 7.74 -3.71 3.27
N PHE A 146 8.72 -3.48 2.41
CA PHE A 146 8.93 -4.34 1.26
C PHE A 146 9.41 -5.72 1.73
N VAL A 147 8.69 -6.77 1.32
CA VAL A 147 9.02 -8.16 1.62
C VAL A 147 9.18 -8.96 0.33
N GLU A 148 10.19 -9.82 0.31
CA GLU A 148 10.40 -10.82 -0.73
C GLU A 148 10.82 -12.15 -0.06
N ALA A 149 10.17 -13.25 -0.46
CA ALA A 149 10.55 -14.60 -0.05
C ALA A 149 10.50 -15.53 -1.27
N SER A 150 11.48 -16.43 -1.38
CA SER A 150 11.46 -17.50 -2.38
C SER A 150 10.92 -18.77 -1.74
N LEU A 151 9.95 -19.41 -2.38
CA LEU A 151 9.48 -20.74 -2.01
C LEU A 151 10.44 -21.80 -2.55
N ASP A 152 10.33 -23.04 -2.03
CA ASP A 152 11.16 -24.18 -2.45
C ASP A 152 11.03 -24.49 -3.95
N SER A 153 9.88 -24.15 -4.55
CA SER A 153 9.63 -24.27 -6.00
C SER A 153 10.42 -23.27 -6.86
N GLY A 154 11.09 -22.30 -6.23
CA GLY A 154 11.70 -21.14 -6.90
C GLY A 154 10.73 -19.99 -7.17
N LEU A 155 9.43 -20.12 -6.83
CA LEU A 155 8.47 -19.02 -6.91
C LEU A 155 8.85 -17.91 -5.92
N LYS A 156 9.08 -16.70 -6.43
CA LYS A 156 9.25 -15.50 -5.63
C LYS A 156 7.90 -14.86 -5.28
N LEU A 157 7.61 -14.76 -3.98
CA LEU A 157 6.50 -13.99 -3.45
C LEU A 157 7.02 -12.63 -2.99
N ARG A 158 6.33 -11.55 -3.38
CA ARG A 158 6.71 -10.19 -2.97
C ARG A 158 5.51 -9.31 -2.67
N GLY A 159 5.72 -8.28 -1.86
CA GLY A 159 4.71 -7.26 -1.63
C GLY A 159 5.18 -6.20 -0.64
N ILE A 160 4.26 -5.32 -0.28
CA ILE A 160 4.50 -4.23 0.66
C ILE A 160 3.47 -4.36 1.77
N ILE A 161 3.93 -4.42 3.00
CA ILE A 161 3.08 -4.49 4.19
C ILE A 161 3.00 -3.07 4.79
N ASP A 162 1.79 -2.52 4.90
CA ASP A 162 1.60 -1.16 5.40
C ASP A 162 2.21 -0.95 6.79
N ARG A 163 1.98 -1.90 7.72
CA ARG A 163 2.51 -1.80 9.09
C ARG A 163 2.75 -3.17 9.73
N VAL A 164 3.88 -3.31 10.41
CA VAL A 164 4.20 -4.47 11.25
C VAL A 164 4.43 -4.00 12.68
N ASP A 165 3.63 -4.52 13.60
CA ASP A 165 3.81 -4.29 15.04
C ASP A 165 4.46 -5.52 15.68
N VAL A 166 5.38 -5.31 16.62
CA VAL A 166 6.00 -6.38 17.41
C VAL A 166 5.80 -6.05 18.89
N ALA A 167 5.09 -6.92 19.60
CA ALA A 167 4.91 -6.77 21.04
C ALA A 167 6.24 -6.97 21.80
N PRO A 168 6.39 -6.47 23.04
CA PRO A 168 7.56 -6.76 23.87
C PRO A 168 7.79 -8.27 24.11
N THR A 169 6.74 -9.08 24.00
CA THR A 169 6.77 -10.55 24.06
C THR A 169 7.31 -11.21 22.78
N GLY A 170 7.53 -10.44 21.71
CA GLY A 170 7.96 -10.92 20.39
C GLY A 170 6.81 -11.30 19.46
N GLU A 171 5.55 -11.21 19.90
CA GLU A 171 4.38 -11.53 19.06
C GLU A 171 4.22 -10.49 17.95
N VAL A 172 4.09 -10.97 16.70
CA VAL A 172 4.00 -10.14 15.50
C VAL A 172 2.55 -9.92 15.09
N ARG A 173 2.17 -8.68 14.79
CA ARG A 173 0.90 -8.32 14.17
C ARG A 173 1.14 -7.62 12.83
N ILE A 174 0.53 -8.13 11.76
CA ILE A 174 0.54 -7.50 10.44
C ILE A 174 -0.75 -6.70 10.28
N VAL A 175 -0.62 -5.44 9.87
CA VAL A 175 -1.74 -4.51 9.67
C VAL A 175 -1.74 -3.98 8.24
N ASP A 176 -2.92 -3.92 7.63
CA ASP A 176 -3.17 -3.32 6.32
C ASP A 176 -4.37 -2.37 6.44
N TYR A 177 -4.23 -1.17 5.91
CA TYR A 177 -5.26 -0.15 5.91
C TYR A 177 -6.10 -0.26 4.63
N LYS A 178 -7.41 -0.08 4.76
CA LYS A 178 -8.35 -0.05 3.64
C LYS A 178 -9.20 1.21 3.73
N THR A 179 -9.21 2.03 2.69
CA THR A 179 -10.04 3.24 2.62
C THR A 179 -11.50 2.95 2.25
N GLY A 180 -11.80 1.74 1.77
CA GLY A 180 -13.16 1.26 1.51
C GLY A 180 -13.88 0.77 2.77
N LYS A 181 -15.12 0.31 2.58
CA LYS A 181 -15.93 -0.34 3.63
C LYS A 181 -15.51 -1.79 3.82
N ALA A 182 -15.69 -2.31 5.04
CA ALA A 182 -15.52 -3.73 5.30
C ALA A 182 -16.45 -4.59 4.43
N PRO A 183 -15.97 -5.73 3.90
CA PRO A 183 -16.82 -6.68 3.21
C PRO A 183 -17.82 -7.29 4.19
N ARG A 184 -18.97 -7.74 3.67
CA ARG A 184 -19.88 -8.60 4.45
C ARG A 184 -19.15 -9.88 4.87
N PRO A 185 -19.52 -10.51 5.99
CA PRO A 185 -18.83 -11.72 6.50
C PRO A 185 -18.65 -12.83 5.46
N GLU A 186 -19.66 -13.04 4.61
CA GLU A 186 -19.65 -14.03 3.52
C GLU A 186 -18.56 -13.78 2.44
N TYR A 187 -18.02 -12.57 2.33
CA TYR A 187 -16.95 -12.20 1.39
C TYR A 187 -15.61 -11.91 2.08
N ALA A 188 -15.49 -12.17 3.39
CA ALA A 188 -14.29 -11.86 4.16
C ALA A 188 -13.08 -12.72 3.72
N GLU A 189 -13.29 -13.91 3.16
CA GLU A 189 -12.21 -14.82 2.75
C GLU A 189 -11.27 -14.17 1.71
N GLY A 190 -11.83 -13.41 0.75
CA GLY A 190 -11.03 -12.72 -0.26
C GLY A 190 -10.10 -11.66 0.35
N ALA A 191 -10.60 -10.91 1.33
CA ALA A 191 -9.80 -9.92 2.05
C ALA A 191 -8.72 -10.60 2.92
N LEU A 192 -9.07 -11.70 3.59
CA LEU A 192 -8.14 -12.48 4.40
C LEU A 192 -7.06 -13.17 3.57
N PHE A 193 -7.32 -13.50 2.30
CA PHE A 193 -6.31 -14.09 1.42
C PHE A 193 -5.09 -13.18 1.25
N GLN A 194 -5.30 -11.87 1.05
CA GLN A 194 -4.20 -10.90 0.98
C GLN A 194 -3.37 -10.91 2.28
N MET A 195 -4.03 -10.95 3.43
CA MET A 195 -3.35 -10.94 4.72
C MET A 195 -2.60 -12.25 4.99
N LYS A 196 -3.20 -13.40 4.66
CA LYS A 196 -2.54 -14.71 4.79
C LYS A 196 -1.35 -14.85 3.83
N PHE A 197 -1.39 -14.20 2.66
CA PHE A 197 -0.24 -14.09 1.78
C PHE A 197 0.92 -13.39 2.50
N TYR A 198 0.69 -12.23 3.11
CA TYR A 198 1.76 -11.53 3.85
C TYR A 198 2.27 -12.33 5.04
N ALA A 199 1.40 -13.00 5.79
CA ALA A 199 1.83 -13.90 6.85
C ALA A 199 2.71 -15.03 6.32
N LEU A 200 2.38 -15.62 5.17
CA LEU A 200 3.23 -16.63 4.54
C LEU A 200 4.60 -16.06 4.17
N VAL A 201 4.67 -14.88 3.55
CA VAL A 201 5.95 -14.25 3.19
C VAL A 201 6.80 -13.98 4.44
N VAL A 202 6.20 -13.41 5.49
CA VAL A 202 6.90 -13.16 6.76
C VAL A 202 7.37 -14.46 7.39
N TRP A 203 6.55 -15.51 7.39
CA TRP A 203 6.92 -16.81 7.92
C TRP A 203 8.09 -17.43 7.16
N ARG A 204 8.09 -17.38 5.82
CA ARG A 204 9.19 -17.89 5.00
C ARG A 204 10.47 -17.06 5.12
N LEU A 205 10.35 -15.74 5.34
CA LEU A 205 11.50 -14.86 5.48
C LEU A 205 12.13 -14.91 6.88
N LYS A 206 11.31 -14.94 7.94
CA LYS A 206 11.75 -14.77 9.34
C LYS A 206 11.59 -16.01 10.21
N GLY A 207 10.95 -17.08 9.70
CA GLY A 207 10.68 -18.30 10.47
C GLY A 207 9.59 -18.14 11.54
N ILE A 208 8.84 -17.02 11.54
CA ILE A 208 7.85 -16.68 12.57
C ILE A 208 6.47 -16.56 11.92
N VAL A 209 5.47 -17.25 12.47
CA VAL A 209 4.06 -17.04 12.13
C VAL A 209 3.54 -15.81 12.87
N PRO A 210 3.01 -14.79 12.16
CA PRO A 210 2.37 -13.67 12.81
C PRO A 210 1.23 -14.14 13.71
N ARG A 211 1.16 -13.59 14.93
CA ARG A 211 0.12 -13.94 15.91
C ARG A 211 -1.25 -13.42 15.47
N ARG A 212 -1.27 -12.29 14.76
CA ARG A 212 -2.48 -11.60 14.31
C ARG A 212 -2.30 -10.92 12.96
N LEU A 213 -3.33 -11.04 12.13
CA LEU A 213 -3.57 -10.25 10.93
C LEU A 213 -4.70 -9.27 11.22
N GLN A 214 -4.55 -8.02 10.78
CA GLN A 214 -5.53 -6.97 11.03
C GLN A 214 -5.75 -6.13 9.77
N LEU A 215 -7.02 -6.02 9.36
CA LEU A 215 -7.46 -5.12 8.31
C LEU A 215 -8.24 -3.98 8.96
N VAL A 216 -7.80 -2.75 8.73
CA VAL A 216 -8.42 -1.55 9.29
C VAL A 216 -9.20 -0.83 8.19
N TYR A 217 -10.53 -0.95 8.21
CA TYR A 217 -11.42 -0.37 7.21
C TYR A 217 -11.84 1.05 7.59
N LEU A 218 -11.04 2.01 7.14
CA LEU A 218 -11.28 3.44 7.35
C LEU A 218 -12.57 3.92 6.71
N GLY A 219 -13.08 3.27 5.67
CA GLY A 219 -14.32 3.67 4.98
C GLY A 219 -15.60 3.35 5.77
N SER A 220 -15.55 2.40 6.70
CA SER A 220 -16.67 2.05 7.57
C SER A 220 -16.39 2.18 9.08
N GLY A 221 -15.12 2.30 9.49
CA GLY A 221 -14.74 2.32 10.89
C GLY A 221 -14.70 0.92 11.52
N ASP A 222 -14.46 -0.12 10.72
CA ASP A 222 -14.40 -1.50 11.19
C ASP A 222 -12.97 -2.01 11.26
N VAL A 223 -12.70 -2.92 12.19
CA VAL A 223 -11.44 -3.66 12.26
C VAL A 223 -11.75 -5.16 12.13
N LEU A 224 -11.22 -5.78 11.08
CA LEU A 224 -11.29 -7.22 10.90
C LEU A 224 -9.97 -7.84 11.37
N THR A 225 -10.04 -8.84 12.25
CA THR A 225 -8.86 -9.56 12.73
C THR A 225 -8.94 -11.04 12.41
N TYR A 226 -7.78 -11.65 12.22
CA TYR A 226 -7.64 -13.09 12.05
C TYR A 226 -6.32 -13.56 12.66
N ASP A 227 -6.35 -14.62 13.45
CA ASP A 227 -5.17 -15.19 14.08
C ASP A 227 -4.76 -16.45 13.28
N PRO A 228 -3.73 -16.37 12.41
CA PRO A 228 -3.40 -17.47 11.51
C PRO A 228 -2.68 -18.60 12.24
N VAL A 229 -2.94 -19.82 11.79
CA VAL A 229 -2.16 -21.01 12.17
C VAL A 229 -1.28 -21.48 11.02
N MET A 230 -0.26 -22.29 11.32
CA MET A 230 0.66 -22.84 10.31
C MET A 230 -0.08 -23.50 9.13
N ALA A 231 -1.11 -24.30 9.43
CA ALA A 231 -1.92 -24.99 8.42
C ALA A 231 -2.67 -24.04 7.46
N ASP A 232 -2.99 -22.80 7.88
CA ASP A 232 -3.52 -21.78 6.97
C ASP A 232 -2.48 -21.38 5.93
N LEU A 233 -1.26 -21.11 6.38
CA LEU A 233 -0.18 -20.60 5.54
C LEU A 233 0.27 -21.64 4.53
N GLU A 234 0.38 -22.91 4.95
CA GLU A 234 0.66 -24.04 4.05
C GLU A 234 -0.44 -24.21 2.98
N ARG A 235 -1.70 -24.00 3.34
CA ARG A 235 -2.82 -24.05 2.38
C ARG A 235 -2.74 -22.91 1.37
N VAL A 236 -2.42 -21.70 1.83
CA VAL A 236 -2.19 -20.55 0.96
C VAL A 236 -1.01 -20.81 0.03
N GLU A 237 0.08 -21.37 0.54
CA GLU A 237 1.23 -21.71 -0.28
C GLU A 237 0.87 -22.69 -1.41
N ARG A 238 0.17 -23.79 -1.10
CA ARG A 238 -0.33 -24.73 -2.13
C ARG A 238 -1.21 -24.04 -3.17
N LYS A 239 -2.10 -23.15 -2.74
CA LYS A 239 -2.97 -22.37 -3.64
C LYS A 239 -2.14 -21.44 -4.54
N LEU A 240 -1.12 -20.79 -4.01
CA LEU A 240 -0.23 -19.92 -4.77
C LEU A 240 0.62 -20.67 -5.79
N LEU A 241 1.11 -21.87 -5.44
CA LEU A 241 1.83 -22.73 -6.37
C LEU A 241 0.94 -23.14 -7.55
N ALA A 242 -0.28 -23.62 -7.29
CA ALA A 242 -1.23 -23.97 -8.35
C ALA A 242 -1.62 -22.76 -9.21
N LEU A 243 -1.80 -21.59 -8.59
CA LEU A 243 -2.06 -20.34 -9.29
C LEU A 243 -0.88 -19.94 -10.19
N TRP A 244 0.34 -20.10 -9.70
CA TRP A 244 1.55 -19.81 -10.44
C TRP A 244 1.75 -20.74 -11.63
N ASP A 245 1.47 -22.04 -11.48
CA ASP A 245 1.52 -22.99 -12.59
C ASP A 245 0.51 -22.61 -13.69
N ALA A 246 -0.69 -22.17 -13.32
CA ALA A 246 -1.67 -21.65 -14.28
C ALA A 246 -1.20 -20.38 -14.99
N ILE A 247 -0.57 -19.44 -14.27
CA ILE A 247 0.03 -18.23 -14.86
C ILE A 247 1.15 -18.60 -15.83
N ARG A 248 2.02 -19.53 -15.45
CA ARG A 248 3.11 -20.02 -16.31
C ARG A 248 2.58 -20.65 -17.59
N LEU A 249 1.58 -21.53 -17.47
CA LEU A 249 0.96 -22.16 -18.64
C LEU A 249 0.33 -21.12 -19.57
N ALA A 250 -0.42 -20.16 -19.03
CA ALA A 250 -0.99 -19.06 -19.82
C ALA A 250 0.11 -18.21 -20.48
N THR A 251 1.23 -17.99 -19.79
CA THR A 251 2.38 -17.25 -20.33
C THR A 251 3.05 -18.00 -21.48
N GLU A 252 3.28 -19.31 -21.32
CA GLU A 252 3.95 -20.14 -22.32
C GLU A 252 3.08 -20.38 -23.56
N THR A 253 1.76 -20.46 -23.39
CA THR A 253 0.81 -20.73 -24.49
C THR A 253 0.24 -19.48 -25.13
N GLY A 254 0.27 -18.34 -24.44
CA GLY A 254 -0.45 -17.13 -24.83
C GLY A 254 -1.98 -17.22 -24.65
N ASP A 255 -2.53 -18.29 -24.06
CA ASP A 255 -3.96 -18.43 -23.82
C ASP A 255 -4.39 -17.68 -22.55
N TRP A 256 -4.86 -16.43 -22.74
CA TRP A 256 -5.33 -15.55 -21.68
C TRP A 256 -6.84 -15.33 -21.80
N ARG A 257 -7.61 -16.26 -21.24
CA ARG A 257 -9.08 -16.22 -21.36
C ARG A 257 -9.68 -15.10 -20.52
N PRO A 258 -10.58 -14.27 -21.08
CA PRO A 258 -11.39 -13.37 -20.26
C PRO A 258 -12.31 -14.18 -19.34
N ARG A 259 -12.65 -13.58 -18.20
CA ARG A 259 -13.65 -14.12 -17.27
C ARG A 259 -14.66 -13.01 -16.94
N PRO A 260 -15.83 -13.01 -17.60
CA PRO A 260 -16.87 -12.04 -17.31
C PRO A 260 -17.31 -12.10 -15.84
N THR A 261 -17.33 -10.96 -15.17
CA THR A 261 -17.86 -10.80 -13.81
C THR A 261 -18.60 -9.47 -13.70
N LYS A 262 -19.31 -9.24 -12.59
CA LYS A 262 -19.93 -7.93 -12.30
C LYS A 262 -18.90 -6.80 -12.22
N LEU A 263 -17.63 -7.11 -12.00
CA LEU A 263 -16.54 -6.14 -11.93
C LEU A 263 -16.08 -5.65 -13.31
N CYS A 264 -16.49 -6.31 -14.40
CA CYS A 264 -16.10 -5.89 -15.74
C CYS A 264 -16.54 -4.45 -16.07
N GLY A 265 -17.66 -3.97 -15.51
CA GLY A 265 -18.11 -2.58 -15.67
C GLY A 265 -17.16 -1.53 -15.08
N TRP A 266 -16.22 -1.96 -14.23
CA TRP A 266 -15.19 -1.14 -13.60
C TRP A 266 -13.78 -1.44 -14.13
N CYS A 267 -13.67 -2.25 -15.19
CA CYS A 267 -12.39 -2.59 -15.79
C CYS A 267 -11.99 -1.52 -16.81
N ASP A 268 -10.82 -0.91 -16.60
CA ASP A 268 -10.26 0.14 -17.48
C ASP A 268 -9.90 -0.36 -18.89
N HIS A 269 -9.82 -1.67 -19.08
CA HIS A 269 -9.39 -2.30 -20.33
C HIS A 269 -10.54 -2.85 -21.19
N GLN A 270 -11.79 -2.42 -20.94
CA GLN A 270 -12.95 -2.84 -21.74
C GLN A 270 -12.74 -2.59 -23.24
N ALA A 271 -12.11 -1.48 -23.62
CA ALA A 271 -11.79 -1.16 -25.02
C ALA A 271 -10.89 -2.20 -25.72
N HIS A 272 -10.14 -3.00 -24.96
CA HIS A 272 -9.26 -4.06 -25.46
C HIS A 272 -9.83 -5.48 -25.22
N CYS A 273 -10.97 -5.60 -24.56
CA CYS A 273 -11.51 -6.88 -24.12
C CYS A 273 -12.47 -7.48 -25.18
N PRO A 274 -12.25 -8.73 -25.64
CA PRO A 274 -13.14 -9.39 -26.61
C PRO A 274 -14.60 -9.51 -26.18
N GLU A 275 -14.87 -9.65 -24.88
CA GLU A 275 -16.22 -9.71 -24.31
C GLU A 275 -17.03 -8.41 -24.55
N PHE A 276 -16.33 -7.31 -24.88
CA PHE A 276 -16.91 -6.00 -25.19
C PHE A 276 -16.63 -5.58 -26.63
N GLY A 277 -16.23 -6.52 -27.51
CA GLY A 277 -15.88 -6.26 -28.90
C GLY A 277 -14.50 -5.61 -29.11
N GLY A 278 -13.71 -5.45 -28.05
CA GLY A 278 -12.33 -4.98 -28.12
C GLY A 278 -11.36 -6.05 -28.62
N THR A 279 -10.18 -5.62 -29.08
CA THR A 279 -9.11 -6.53 -29.51
C THR A 279 -7.89 -6.36 -28.61
N PRO A 280 -7.42 -7.43 -27.93
CA PRO A 280 -6.18 -7.41 -27.17
C PRO A 280 -5.01 -7.01 -28.07
N PRO A 281 -4.00 -6.28 -27.56
CA PRO A 281 -2.76 -6.06 -28.30
C PRO A 281 -2.10 -7.41 -28.66
N PRO A 282 -1.18 -7.45 -29.64
CA PRO A 282 -0.38 -8.63 -29.91
C PRO A 282 0.34 -9.12 -28.64
N TYR A 283 0.37 -10.43 -28.42
CA TYR A 283 1.02 -10.99 -27.24
C TYR A 283 2.55 -10.81 -27.34
N PRO A 284 3.21 -10.17 -26.37
CA PRO A 284 4.57 -9.68 -26.55
C PRO A 284 5.66 -10.71 -26.20
N LEU A 285 5.29 -11.90 -25.70
CA LEU A 285 6.24 -12.94 -25.31
C LEU A 285 6.25 -14.10 -26.32
N PRO A 286 7.40 -14.79 -26.48
CA PRO A 286 7.47 -15.99 -27.31
C PRO A 286 6.50 -17.06 -26.83
N ILE A 287 5.64 -17.54 -27.72
CA ILE A 287 4.76 -18.67 -27.45
C ILE A 287 5.56 -19.95 -27.73
N GLY A 288 5.58 -20.87 -26.76
CA GLY A 288 6.24 -22.15 -26.92
C GLY A 288 5.56 -22.96 -28.01
N THR A 289 6.24 -23.21 -29.13
CA THR A 289 5.83 -24.26 -30.06
C THR A 289 6.01 -25.60 -29.36
N ARG A 290 4.94 -26.13 -28.78
CA ARG A 290 4.94 -27.53 -28.35
C ARG A 290 5.18 -28.36 -29.60
N ALA A 291 6.36 -28.96 -29.72
CA ALA A 291 6.69 -29.84 -30.83
C ALA A 291 5.56 -30.85 -31.00
N SER A 292 4.89 -30.81 -32.14
CA SER A 292 3.95 -31.84 -32.58
C SER A 292 4.74 -33.13 -32.80
N GLY A 293 4.91 -33.91 -31.74
CA GLY A 293 5.62 -35.20 -31.80
C GLY A 293 5.59 -35.92 -30.45
N GLY A 294 4.71 -36.91 -30.32
CA GLY A 294 4.71 -37.87 -29.21
C GLY A 294 3.29 -38.23 -28.77
N ASP A 295 2.87 -39.45 -29.11
CA ASP A 295 1.63 -40.10 -28.72
C ASP A 295 1.15 -39.72 -27.31
N ARG A 296 -0.04 -39.12 -27.23
CA ARG A 296 -0.85 -39.13 -26.01
C ARG A 296 -1.60 -40.44 -25.97
N LEU A 297 -1.20 -41.34 -25.08
CA LEU A 297 -2.12 -42.33 -24.53
C LEU A 297 -3.31 -41.59 -23.88
N PRO A 298 -4.54 -42.13 -23.96
CA PRO A 298 -5.71 -41.45 -23.42
C PRO A 298 -5.58 -41.34 -21.90
N VAL A 299 -5.67 -40.12 -21.37
CA VAL A 299 -5.97 -39.89 -19.96
C VAL A 299 -7.48 -39.83 -19.82
N ASP A 300 -8.04 -40.77 -19.06
CA ASP A 300 -9.47 -40.80 -18.77
C ASP A 300 -9.89 -39.50 -18.02
N PRO A 301 -11.08 -38.96 -18.30
CA PRO A 301 -11.58 -37.78 -17.62
C PRO A 301 -11.87 -38.13 -16.15
N VAL A 302 -11.18 -37.43 -15.23
CA VAL A 302 -11.56 -37.40 -13.82
C VAL A 302 -12.94 -36.76 -13.73
N GLY A 303 -13.94 -37.58 -13.39
CA GLY A 303 -15.33 -37.14 -13.16
C GLY A 303 -15.46 -36.14 -12.01
N PRO A 304 -16.57 -35.39 -11.96
CA PRO A 304 -16.77 -34.33 -10.98
C PRO A 304 -16.88 -34.92 -9.57
N VAL A 305 -16.06 -34.43 -8.65
CA VAL A 305 -16.30 -34.58 -7.22
C VAL A 305 -17.37 -33.54 -6.87
N GLY A 306 -18.58 -34.04 -6.63
CA GLY A 306 -19.72 -33.21 -6.27
C GLY A 306 -19.58 -32.64 -4.87
N ASP A 307 -19.73 -31.33 -4.76
CA ASP A 307 -20.40 -30.69 -3.64
C ASP A 307 -21.27 -29.58 -4.23
N GLU A 308 -22.58 -29.79 -4.19
CA GLU A 308 -23.61 -28.88 -4.67
C GLU A 308 -23.65 -27.63 -3.80
N VAL A 309 -23.41 -26.46 -4.40
CA VAL A 309 -23.80 -25.17 -3.82
C VAL A 309 -25.05 -24.71 -4.60
N PRO A 310 -26.23 -24.57 -3.96
CA PRO A 310 -27.43 -24.19 -4.69
C PRO A 310 -27.38 -22.71 -5.09
N VAL A 311 -27.51 -22.48 -6.39
CA VAL A 311 -27.76 -21.16 -6.99
C VAL A 311 -29.21 -20.78 -6.72
N ALA A 312 -29.43 -19.80 -5.85
CA ALA A 312 -30.75 -19.19 -5.69
C ALA A 312 -30.93 -18.06 -6.70
N THR A 313 -31.88 -18.25 -7.61
CA THR A 313 -32.42 -17.23 -8.53
C THR A 313 -33.38 -16.30 -7.78
N ALA A 314 -33.14 -15.00 -7.84
CA ALA A 314 -34.14 -13.95 -7.61
C ALA A 314 -33.86 -12.87 -8.68
N GLY A 315 -34.78 -12.49 -9.57
CA GLY A 315 -36.19 -12.21 -9.32
C GLY A 315 -36.33 -10.69 -9.21
N SER A 316 -36.55 -10.03 -10.35
CA SER A 316 -36.64 -8.58 -10.52
C SER A 316 -37.85 -7.96 -9.82
N ALA A 317 -37.63 -6.89 -9.07
CA ALA A 317 -38.57 -5.79 -8.78
C ALA A 317 -37.70 -4.60 -8.34
N GLY A 318 -37.82 -3.37 -8.82
CA GLY A 318 -39.02 -2.57 -9.03
C GLY A 318 -38.85 -1.33 -8.16
N ALA A 319 -38.61 -0.17 -8.78
CA ALA A 319 -38.31 1.12 -8.14
C ALA A 319 -39.46 1.61 -7.24
N ALA A 320 -39.12 2.24 -6.10
CA ALA A 320 -40.02 3.19 -5.41
C ALA A 320 -39.23 4.17 -4.53
N ALA A 321 -39.79 5.37 -4.44
CA ALA A 321 -39.20 6.62 -4.04
C ALA A 321 -39.06 6.85 -2.53
N ALA A 322 -38.31 7.92 -2.22
CA ALA A 322 -38.02 8.48 -0.91
C ALA A 322 -39.25 8.84 -0.06
N GLY A 323 -39.15 8.60 1.24
CA GLY A 323 -40.02 9.12 2.29
C GLY A 323 -39.24 9.23 3.61
N ASP A 324 -39.38 10.36 4.29
CA ASP A 324 -38.64 10.81 5.48
C ASP A 324 -38.60 9.82 6.68
N PRO A 325 -37.54 9.86 7.51
CA PRO A 325 -37.49 9.12 8.77
C PRO A 325 -38.17 9.86 9.94
N PRO A 326 -38.90 9.17 10.85
CA PRO A 326 -39.34 9.76 12.11
C PRO A 326 -38.24 9.67 13.21
N PRO A 327 -38.31 10.52 14.27
CA PRO A 327 -37.18 10.82 15.15
C PRO A 327 -36.97 9.84 16.33
N ALA A 328 -35.78 9.97 16.89
CA ALA A 328 -35.16 9.22 17.98
C ALA A 328 -36.00 9.13 19.28
N ARG A 329 -35.78 8.03 20.01
CA ARG A 329 -36.11 7.91 21.44
C ARG A 329 -34.84 7.65 22.24
N THR A 330 -34.60 8.53 23.20
CA THR A 330 -33.55 8.50 24.21
C THR A 330 -34.04 7.91 25.53
N THR A 331 -33.05 7.56 26.37
CA THR A 331 -33.04 7.40 27.85
C THR A 331 -33.10 5.97 28.42
N PRO A 332 -32.55 5.72 29.63
CA PRO A 332 -31.25 6.14 30.15
C PRO A 332 -30.47 5.00 30.89
N ALA A 333 -29.25 5.34 31.35
CA ALA A 333 -28.31 4.50 32.11
C ALA A 333 -28.67 4.32 33.60
N ALA A 334 -28.18 3.22 34.23
CA ALA A 334 -27.63 3.18 35.61
C ALA A 334 -27.11 1.77 36.00
N GLY A 335 -25.86 1.71 36.51
CA GLY A 335 -25.58 1.18 37.86
C GLY A 335 -25.12 -0.28 38.08
N ASP A 336 -23.78 -0.46 38.11
CA ASP A 336 -23.00 -1.01 39.24
C ASP A 336 -22.89 -2.54 39.57
N PRO A 337 -21.82 -2.96 40.32
CA PRO A 337 -20.88 -4.01 39.88
C PRO A 337 -20.90 -5.36 40.67
N LEU A 338 -20.03 -6.28 40.21
CA LEU A 338 -19.48 -7.53 40.77
C LEU A 338 -19.69 -7.84 42.28
N PRO A 339 -19.60 -9.14 42.61
CA PRO A 339 -18.60 -9.51 43.60
C PRO A 339 -17.70 -10.70 43.20
N ALA A 340 -16.47 -10.59 43.69
CA ALA A 340 -15.44 -11.63 43.76
C ALA A 340 -15.84 -12.80 44.67
N ARG A 341 -15.30 -13.99 44.40
CA ARG A 341 -15.20 -15.08 45.38
C ARG A 341 -13.76 -15.57 45.48
N THR A 342 -13.20 -15.40 46.66
CA THR A 342 -12.02 -16.07 47.22
C THR A 342 -12.45 -17.37 47.91
N ALA A 343 -11.62 -18.43 47.83
CA ALA A 343 -11.31 -19.36 48.94
C ALA A 343 -10.30 -20.47 48.51
N ALA A 344 -9.03 -20.23 48.85
CA ALA A 344 -8.10 -21.06 49.64
C ALA A 344 -8.02 -22.61 49.53
N ALA A 345 -6.77 -23.04 49.25
CA ALA A 345 -5.89 -23.94 50.03
C ALA A 345 -5.94 -25.48 49.83
N THR A 346 -4.81 -26.08 49.43
CA THR A 346 -3.80 -26.74 50.31
C THR A 346 -2.80 -27.60 49.49
N GLY A 347 -1.52 -27.64 49.90
CA GLY A 347 -0.53 -28.63 49.44
C GLY A 347 0.91 -28.10 49.22
N HIS A 348 1.79 -28.31 50.19
CA HIS A 348 3.22 -27.92 50.24
C HIS A 348 4.17 -28.95 49.54
N PRO A 349 5.50 -28.69 49.40
CA PRO A 349 6.35 -29.07 48.25
C PRO A 349 7.29 -30.27 48.50
N PRO A 350 8.23 -30.54 47.56
CA PRO A 350 9.60 -30.83 47.98
C PRO A 350 10.67 -30.00 47.24
N ALA A 351 11.88 -30.08 47.79
CA ALA A 351 12.92 -29.06 47.81
C ALA A 351 13.93 -29.10 46.66
N ALA A 352 14.47 -27.90 46.42
CA ALA A 352 15.87 -27.53 46.16
C ALA A 352 16.76 -28.40 45.24
N ARG A 353 17.16 -27.80 44.10
CA ARG A 353 18.54 -27.83 43.59
C ARG A 353 18.88 -26.52 42.86
N THR A 354 19.67 -25.65 43.51
CA THR A 354 20.66 -24.77 42.85
C THR A 354 21.91 -25.61 42.55
N PRO A 355 22.73 -25.32 41.50
CA PRO A 355 23.49 -24.08 41.46
C PRO A 355 23.86 -23.50 40.06
N GLN A 356 24.46 -22.32 40.15
CA GLN A 356 25.45 -21.69 39.26
C GLN A 356 24.98 -20.49 38.42
N VAL A 357 25.44 -19.35 38.94
CA VAL A 357 25.62 -18.04 38.33
C VAL A 357 26.55 -18.17 37.13
N ALA A 358 26.05 -17.84 35.93
CA ALA A 358 26.88 -17.54 34.78
C ALA A 358 27.23 -16.04 34.81
N GLY A 359 28.53 -15.76 34.75
CA GLY A 359 29.10 -14.40 34.79
C GLY A 359 28.78 -13.54 33.56
N PRO A 360 29.16 -12.25 33.62
CA PRO A 360 28.80 -11.26 32.62
C PRO A 360 29.49 -11.48 31.26
N PRO A 361 28.91 -10.95 30.15
CA PRO A 361 29.47 -11.08 28.82
C PRO A 361 30.82 -10.35 28.67
N PRO A 362 31.70 -10.79 27.75
CA PRO A 362 33.00 -10.17 27.55
C PRO A 362 32.87 -8.76 26.95
N GLN A 363 33.63 -7.83 27.52
CA GLN A 363 33.82 -6.48 27.01
C GLN A 363 34.62 -6.54 25.70
N ALA A 364 34.02 -6.13 24.59
CA ALA A 364 34.76 -5.76 23.38
C ALA A 364 35.13 -4.27 23.49
N GLY A 365 36.43 -4.01 23.43
CA GLY A 365 37.04 -2.74 23.78
C GLY A 365 36.64 -1.56 22.90
N ALA A 366 36.55 -0.41 23.57
CA ALA A 366 36.61 0.91 22.96
C ALA A 366 37.93 1.07 22.18
N ALA A 367 37.82 1.24 20.86
CA ALA A 367 38.88 1.83 20.06
C ALA A 367 38.71 3.36 20.10
N GLN A 368 39.77 4.00 20.54
CA GLN A 368 39.88 5.42 20.83
C GLN A 368 39.84 6.25 19.55
N ALA A 369 39.07 7.35 19.60
CA ALA A 369 39.21 8.45 18.67
C ALA A 369 40.46 9.27 19.02
N ALA A 370 41.30 9.56 18.03
CA ALA A 370 42.31 10.61 18.07
C ALA A 370 42.63 11.09 16.63
N PRO A 371 43.12 12.34 16.46
CA PRO A 371 42.66 13.25 15.42
C PRO A 371 43.59 13.30 14.21
N SER A 372 43.04 13.72 13.06
CA SER A 372 43.82 14.10 11.88
C SER A 372 43.73 15.62 11.68
N HIS A 373 44.76 16.32 12.16
CA HIS A 373 45.07 17.71 11.82
C HIS A 373 46.28 17.73 10.89
N HIS A 374 46.18 18.43 9.75
CA HIS A 374 47.28 19.11 9.05
C HIS A 374 46.70 19.93 7.86
N PRO A 375 47.39 20.98 7.36
CA PRO A 375 47.51 22.32 7.94
C PRO A 375 47.00 23.43 6.97
N PRO A 376 46.92 24.70 7.39
CA PRO A 376 46.58 25.81 6.49
C PRO A 376 47.80 26.27 5.68
N SER A 377 47.58 26.58 4.39
CA SER A 377 48.56 27.23 3.53
C SER A 377 48.57 28.74 3.73
N ALA A 378 49.78 29.29 3.78
CA ALA A 378 50.13 30.65 4.14
C ALA A 378 49.76 31.71 3.09
N ALA A 379 49.55 32.94 3.58
CA ALA A 379 49.69 34.20 2.85
C ALA A 379 51.14 34.72 2.89
N PRO A 380 51.47 35.70 2.04
CA PRO A 380 52.18 36.91 2.49
C PRO A 380 51.38 38.16 2.05
N GLY A 381 51.12 39.16 2.92
CA GLY A 381 52.00 40.31 3.24
C GLY A 381 51.86 41.42 2.16
N ALA A 382 51.71 42.72 2.40
CA ALA A 382 51.75 43.60 3.57
C ALA A 382 51.25 45.02 3.14
N ASP A 383 51.12 45.91 4.13
CA ASP A 383 51.08 47.39 4.11
C ASP A 383 49.83 48.15 3.62
N SER A 384 49.09 48.86 4.49
CA SER A 384 49.37 50.14 5.22
C SER A 384 49.04 51.39 4.39
N ASN A 385 47.88 52.02 4.63
CA ASN A 385 47.73 53.42 5.08
C ASN A 385 46.29 53.95 4.91
N GLN A 386 45.78 54.57 5.98
CA GLN A 386 44.67 55.55 6.02
C GLN A 386 45.27 56.88 6.51
N PRO A 387 44.55 58.03 6.60
CA PRO A 387 43.37 58.57 5.88
C PRO A 387 43.62 60.09 5.61
N PRO A 388 42.70 61.08 5.82
CA PRO A 388 41.26 61.22 5.54
C PRO A 388 40.92 62.51 4.74
N SER A 389 39.67 62.67 4.26
CA SER A 389 39.00 63.99 4.29
C SER A 389 37.47 63.95 4.11
N ARG A 390 36.80 64.45 5.16
CA ARG A 390 35.71 65.45 5.19
C ARG A 390 34.38 65.23 4.43
N ALA A 391 33.33 65.09 5.24
CA ALA A 391 31.98 65.67 5.05
C ALA A 391 32.05 67.23 5.20
N PRO A 392 31.01 68.07 4.96
CA PRO A 392 29.59 67.79 5.27
C PRO A 392 28.50 68.52 4.42
N GLU A 393 27.24 68.42 4.88
CA GLU A 393 26.07 69.34 4.69
C GLU A 393 25.45 69.45 3.28
N GLU A 394 24.17 69.76 3.04
CA GLU A 394 22.88 69.84 3.75
C GLU A 394 21.82 70.09 2.66
N GLY A 395 20.54 69.83 2.95
CA GLY A 395 19.48 70.78 2.56
C GLY A 395 18.53 70.45 1.39
N GLY A 396 17.24 70.29 1.74
CA GLY A 396 16.09 70.98 1.10
C GLY A 396 15.63 70.45 -0.27
N ALA A 397 14.54 69.70 -0.36
CA ALA A 397 13.15 70.19 -0.44
C ALA A 397 12.84 71.08 -1.67
N ALA A 398 12.06 70.57 -2.63
CA ALA A 398 10.72 71.08 -3.00
C ALA A 398 10.35 70.76 -4.46
N GLN A 399 9.21 70.08 -4.60
CA GLN A 399 8.09 70.42 -5.50
C GLN A 399 8.33 70.55 -7.01
N GLY A 400 7.67 69.66 -7.74
CA GLY A 400 6.45 70.10 -8.41
C GLY A 400 6.32 69.76 -9.89
N ARG A 401 5.21 69.03 -10.18
CA ARG A 401 4.32 69.21 -11.34
C ARG A 401 4.91 68.88 -12.73
N MET A 402 4.18 68.45 -13.74
CA MET A 402 2.82 67.96 -13.93
C MET A 402 2.74 67.71 -15.45
N GLY A 403 2.14 66.61 -15.85
CA GLY A 403 1.34 66.58 -17.07
C GLY A 403 1.95 65.91 -18.30
N PRO A 404 1.07 65.51 -19.24
CA PRO A 404 1.21 64.25 -19.96
C PRO A 404 1.25 64.44 -21.48
N ASP A 405 1.48 63.34 -22.20
CA ASP A 405 0.83 62.99 -23.47
C ASP A 405 0.63 61.48 -23.54
#